data_AF-A0A969LQL1-F1
#
_entry.id   AF-A0A969LQL1-F1
#
_cell.length_a   1.000
_cell.length_b   1.000
_cell.length_c   1.000
_cell.angle_alpha   90.00
_cell.angle_beta   90.00
_cell.angle_gamma   90.00
#
_symmetry.space_group_name_H-M   'P 1'
#
loop_
_entity.id
_entity.type
_entity.pdbx_description
1 polymer ?
#
loop_
_entity_poly.entity_id
_entity_poly.type
_entity_poly.pdbx_seq_one_letter_code
_entity_poly.pdbx_strand_id
1 'polypeptide(L)' 'MPALSKIEAEGLLATAMQHEIDHLNGRIIIDKLPRLKRDMVVRRFKKQAKGEPAD' A
#
# COMPACT_ATOMS: atom_id res chain seq x y z
N MET A 1 -22.18 -14.94 -18.29
CA MET A 1 -21.79 -13.86 -17.35
C MET A 1 -21.24 -14.52 -16.10
N PRO A 2 -20.01 -14.23 -15.66
CA PRO A 2 -19.49 -14.82 -14.43
C PRO A 2 -20.35 -14.40 -13.24
N ALA A 3 -20.61 -15.33 -12.32
CA ALA A 3 -21.29 -15.05 -11.07
C ALA A 3 -20.42 -14.09 -10.24
N LEU A 4 -20.97 -12.93 -9.88
CA LEU A 4 -20.29 -11.98 -8.99
C LEU A 4 -20.43 -12.47 -7.55
N SER A 5 -19.31 -12.73 -6.89
CA SER A 5 -19.27 -12.98 -5.45
C SER A 5 -19.27 -11.66 -4.69
N LYS A 6 -20.14 -11.53 -3.68
CA LYS A 6 -20.18 -10.38 -2.78
C LYS A 6 -19.77 -10.82 -1.38
N ILE A 7 -18.88 -10.05 -0.77
CA ILE A 7 -18.42 -10.27 0.61
C ILE A 7 -18.53 -8.94 1.35
N GLU A 8 -19.20 -8.96 2.50
CA GLU A 8 -19.24 -7.84 3.44
C GLU A 8 -18.17 -8.07 4.50
N ALA A 9 -17.36 -7.05 4.75
CA ALA A 9 -16.22 -7.16 5.67
C ALA A 9 -16.06 -5.85 6.42
N GLU A 10 -15.60 -5.95 7.67
CA GLU A 10 -15.32 -4.81 8.55
C GLU A 10 -13.96 -4.97 9.23
N GLY A 11 -13.49 -3.89 9.87
CA GLY A 11 -12.26 -3.88 10.65
C GLY A 11 -11.04 -4.39 9.87
N LEU A 12 -10.33 -5.37 10.45
CA LEU A 12 -9.10 -5.90 9.88
C LEU A 12 -9.33 -6.61 8.54
N LEU A 13 -10.41 -7.39 8.42
CA LEU A 13 -10.72 -8.11 7.17
C LEU A 13 -11.01 -7.12 6.04
N ALA A 14 -11.79 -6.07 6.31
CA ALA A 14 -12.02 -5.01 5.32
C ALA A 14 -10.72 -4.35 4.87
N THR A 15 -9.81 -4.10 5.81
CA THR A 15 -8.53 -3.45 5.53
C THR A 15 -7.62 -4.34 4.68
N ALA A 16 -7.53 -5.63 5.02
CA ALA A 16 -6.75 -6.61 4.27
C ALA A 16 -7.31 -6.81 2.85
N MET A 17 -8.64 -6.95 2.70
CA MET A 17 -9.25 -7.08 1.38
C MET A 17 -9.00 -5.83 0.51
N GLN A 18 -9.14 -4.64 1.07
CA GLN A 18 -8.83 -3.39 0.35
C GLN A 18 -7.34 -3.30 -0.03
N HIS A 19 -6.43 -3.76 0.83
CA HIS A 19 -5.00 -3.81 0.54
C HIS A 19 -4.68 -4.69 -0.67
N GLU A 20 -5.23 -5.91 -0.72
CA GLU A 20 -5.02 -6.81 -1.85
C GLU A 20 -5.66 -6.30 -3.14
N ILE A 21 -6.86 -5.72 -3.06
CA ILE A 21 -7.53 -5.09 -4.21
C ILE A 21 -6.69 -3.91 -4.74
N ASP A 22 -6.11 -3.10 -3.86
CA ASP A 22 -5.23 -2.01 -4.27
C ASP A 22 -3.99 -2.55 -5.00
N HIS A 23 -3.39 -3.64 -4.51
CA HIS A 23 -2.27 -4.31 -5.17
C HIS A 23 -2.62 -4.78 -6.59
N LEU A 24 -3.79 -5.39 -6.78
CA LEU A 24 -4.26 -5.79 -8.12
C LEU A 24 -4.47 -4.60 -9.07
N ASN A 25 -4.77 -3.42 -8.51
CA ASN A 25 -4.88 -2.17 -9.27
C ASN A 25 -3.54 -1.42 -9.42
N GLY A 26 -2.42 -2.02 -9.02
CA GLY A 26 -1.09 -1.40 -9.07
C GLY A 26 -0.91 -0.24 -8.08
N ARG A 27 -1.76 -0.15 -7.04
CA ARG A 27 -1.66 0.83 -5.97
C ARG A 27 -1.09 0.19 -4.72
N ILE A 28 -0.33 0.96 -3.96
CA ILE A 28 0.26 0.54 -2.68
C ILE A 28 -0.07 1.56 -1.58
N ILE A 29 0.12 1.19 -0.32
CA ILE A 29 -0.32 2.03 0.82
C ILE A 29 0.32 3.43 0.82
N ILE A 30 1.53 3.58 0.28
CA ILE A 30 2.20 4.89 0.16
C ILE A 30 1.48 5.82 -0.82
N ASP A 31 0.63 5.29 -1.71
CA ASP A 31 -0.18 6.08 -2.62
C ASP A 31 -1.30 6.87 -1.92
N LYS A 32 -1.64 6.46 -0.69
CA LYS A 32 -2.60 7.15 0.17
C LYS A 32 -1.95 8.27 0.98
N LEU A 33 -0.62 8.38 0.97
CA LEU A 33 0.11 9.42 1.69
C LEU A 33 0.15 10.74 0.90
N PRO A 34 0.10 11.90 1.59
CA PRO A 34 0.45 13.20 1.01
C PRO A 34 1.83 13.15 0.35
N ARG A 35 2.02 13.93 -0.73
CA ARG A 35 3.25 13.95 -1.54
C ARG A 35 4.53 14.03 -0.69
N LEU A 36 4.58 14.97 0.26
CA LEU A 36 5.75 15.17 1.12
C LEU A 36 6.10 13.90 1.93
N LYS A 37 5.11 13.23 2.53
CA LYS A 37 5.33 12.00 3.31
C LYS A 37 5.76 10.85 2.41
N ARG A 38 5.17 10.74 1.21
CA ARG A 38 5.57 9.73 0.21
C ARG A 38 7.03 9.90 -0.19
N ASP A 39 7.46 11.13 -0.48
CA ASP A 39 8.83 11.43 -0.89
C ASP A 39 9.83 11.09 0.23
N MET A 40 9.49 11.39 1.49
CA MET A 40 10.31 10.99 2.65
C MET A 40 10.48 9.48 2.74
N VAL A 41 9.39 8.73 2.60
CA VAL A 41 9.40 7.25 2.66
C VAL A 41 10.25 6.68 1.52
N VAL A 42 10.04 7.16 0.29
CA VAL A 42 10.82 6.71 -0.89
C VAL A 42 12.31 7.01 -0.71
N ARG A 43 12.68 8.19 -0.21
CA ARG A 43 14.09 8.54 0.08
C ARG A 43 14.70 7.60 1.12
N ARG A 44 13.98 7.30 2.20
CA ARG A 44 14.44 6.36 3.24
C ARG A 44 14.69 4.97 2.66
N PHE A 45 13.77 4.43 1.89
CA PHE A 45 13.94 3.12 1.25
C PHE A 45 15.12 3.11 0.25
N LYS A 46 15.31 4.18 -0.53
CA LYS A 46 16.45 4.29 -1.43
C LYS A 46 17.80 4.30 -0.70
N LYS A 47 17.89 4.98 0.45
CA LYS A 47 19.11 4.96 1.29
C LYS A 47 19.37 3.56 1.85
N GLN A 48 18.34 2.91 2.40
CA GLN A 48 18.43 1.54 2.92
C GLN A 48 18.88 0.54 1.84
N ALA A 49 18.34 0.66 0.62
CA ALA A 49 18.74 -0.19 -0.51
C ALA A 49 20.21 0.00 -0.93
N LYS A 50 20.82 1.15 -0.62
CA LYS A 50 22.25 1.44 -0.86
C LYS A 50 23.15 1.00 0.30
N GLY A 51 22.59 0.50 1.40
CA GLY A 51 23.34 0.16 2.61
C GLY A 51 23.82 1.38 3.41
N GLU A 52 23.25 2.57 3.16
CA GLU A 52 23.55 3.77 3.94
C GLU A 52 22.82 3.70 5.29
N PRO A 53 23.47 4.06 6.42
CA PRO A 53 22.81 4.11 7.72
C PRO A 53 21.67 5.13 7.69
N ALA A 54 20.54 4.77 8.32
CA ALA A 54 19.45 5.69 8.53
C ALA A 54 19.74 6.50 9.80
N ASP A 55 20.13 7.77 9.63
CA ASP A 55 20.17 8.77 10.70
C ASP A 55 18.77 9.08 11.24
#